data_AF-A0A0P9GIM3-F1
#
_entry.id   AF-A0A0P9GIM3-F1
#
_cell.length_a   1.000
_cell.length_b   1.000
_cell.length_c   1.000
_cell.angle_alpha   90.00
_cell.angle_beta   90.00
_cell.angle_gamma   90.00
#
_symmetry.space_group_name_H-M   'P 1'
#
loop_
_entity.id
_entity.type
_entity.pdbx_description
1 polymer ?
#
loop_
_entity_poly.entity_id
_entity_poly.type
_entity_poly.pdbx_seq_one_letter_code
_entity_poly.pdbx_strand_id
1 'polypeptide(L)'
;MRVKWKKNKNLNPDVILDKINSIKTVSEDKKVSYSAFDYQYAMTALVNMVNFPSHCDGFNHENIVSRAVSEIAKDSTLEKNKVMDTINNIVKTESSTREHKYHMLTSLSLAAPYPFKRISLEGSLIRILDGDYPKKYSGRLDNETDGAYINSHV
;
A
#
# COMPACT_ATOMS: atom_id res chain seq x y z
N MET A 1 -10.02 3.89 -18.44
CA MET A 1 -10.89 2.68 -18.49
C MET A 1 -11.35 2.34 -17.08
N ARG A 2 -12.50 1.66 -16.89
CA ARG A 2 -12.96 1.24 -15.55
C ARG A 2 -12.60 -0.21 -15.26
N VAL A 3 -12.39 -0.53 -13.98
CA VAL A 3 -12.22 -1.90 -13.49
C VAL A 3 -13.55 -2.64 -13.66
N LYS A 4 -13.48 -3.92 -14.04
CA LYS A 4 -14.66 -4.78 -14.30
C LYS A 4 -14.39 -6.20 -13.85
N TRP A 5 -15.44 -6.98 -13.65
CA TRP A 5 -15.30 -8.43 -13.51
C TRP A 5 -14.77 -9.05 -14.82
N LYS A 6 -13.89 -10.05 -14.71
CA LYS A 6 -13.44 -10.83 -15.87
C LYS A 6 -14.64 -11.50 -16.53
N LYS A 7 -14.71 -11.40 -17.86
CA LYS A 7 -15.75 -12.05 -18.66
C LYS A 7 -15.40 -13.54 -18.82
N ASN A 8 -15.81 -14.36 -17.85
CA ASN A 8 -15.71 -15.81 -17.93
C ASN A 8 -16.97 -16.43 -17.33
N LYS A 9 -17.64 -17.32 -18.07
CA LYS A 9 -18.87 -18.00 -17.63
C LYS A 9 -18.65 -18.88 -16.40
N ASN A 10 -17.42 -19.34 -16.18
CA ASN A 10 -17.07 -20.22 -15.06
C ASN A 10 -16.66 -19.44 -13.79
N LEU A 11 -16.53 -18.11 -13.86
CA LEU A 11 -16.22 -17.27 -12.70
C LEU A 11 -17.52 -16.67 -12.16
N ASN A 12 -17.88 -17.02 -10.94
CA ASN A 12 -19.04 -16.46 -10.25
C ASN A 12 -18.60 -15.71 -8.98
N PRO A 13 -18.42 -14.37 -9.06
CA PRO A 13 -18.04 -13.57 -7.91
C PRO A 13 -19.03 -13.66 -6.75
N ASP A 14 -20.33 -13.83 -7.04
CA ASP A 14 -21.37 -13.86 -6.02
C ASP A 14 -21.15 -15.04 -5.04
N VAL A 15 -20.75 -16.21 -5.55
CA VAL A 15 -20.43 -17.39 -4.70
C VAL A 15 -19.26 -17.13 -3.76
N ILE A 16 -18.24 -16.42 -4.24
CA ILE A 16 -17.06 -16.10 -3.42
C ILE A 16 -17.42 -15.05 -2.36
N LEU A 17 -18.20 -14.04 -2.73
CA LEU A 17 -18.67 -13.01 -1.81
C LEU A 17 -19.61 -13.59 -0.75
N ASP A 18 -20.46 -14.56 -1.11
CA ASP A 18 -21.30 -15.30 -0.17
C ASP A 18 -20.46 -16.14 0.80
N LYS A 19 -19.40 -16.79 0.31
CA LYS A 19 -18.44 -17.48 1.19
C LYS A 19 -17.77 -16.50 2.15
N ILE A 20 -17.38 -15.32 1.70
CA ILE A 20 -16.80 -14.30 2.59
C ILE A 20 -17.85 -13.79 3.60
N ASN A 21 -19.10 -13.63 3.17
CA ASN A 21 -20.20 -13.25 4.06
C ASN A 21 -20.51 -14.34 5.11
N SER A 22 -20.35 -15.62 4.80
CA SER A 22 -20.62 -16.70 5.77
C SER A 22 -19.53 -16.85 6.82
N ILE A 23 -18.28 -16.49 6.49
CA ILE A 23 -17.14 -16.55 7.42
C ILE A 23 -16.86 -15.22 8.13
N LYS A 24 -17.66 -14.17 7.87
CA LYS A 24 -17.50 -12.87 8.53
C LYS A 24 -18.20 -12.85 9.88
N THR A 25 -17.55 -12.24 10.86
CA THR A 25 -18.16 -11.88 12.14
C THR A 25 -18.00 -10.39 12.33
N VAL A 26 -19.11 -9.71 12.61
CA VAL A 26 -19.13 -8.26 12.88
C VAL A 26 -19.40 -8.08 14.37
N SER A 27 -18.48 -7.43 15.09
CA SER A 27 -18.68 -7.09 16.50
C SER A 27 -19.56 -5.85 16.65
N GLU A 28 -20.08 -5.62 17.86
CA GLU A 28 -20.89 -4.43 18.19
C GLU A 28 -20.15 -3.11 17.87
N ASP A 29 -18.81 -3.10 17.99
CA ASP A 29 -17.92 -1.98 17.64
C ASP A 29 -17.67 -1.80 16.13
N LYS A 30 -18.43 -2.47 15.26
CA LYS A 30 -18.19 -2.51 13.80
C LYS A 30 -16.79 -3.02 13.39
N LYS A 31 -16.14 -3.83 14.23
CA LYS A 31 -14.91 -4.55 13.82
C LYS A 31 -15.32 -5.80 13.07
N VAL A 32 -14.63 -6.06 11.95
CA VAL A 32 -14.87 -7.23 11.12
C VAL A 32 -13.73 -8.21 11.32
N SER A 33 -14.09 -9.44 11.66
CA SER A 33 -13.16 -10.56 11.81
C SER A 33 -13.56 -11.68 10.85
N TYR A 34 -12.57 -12.49 10.42
CA TYR A 34 -12.79 -13.59 9.49
C TYR A 34 -12.06 -14.86 9.96
N SER A 35 -12.54 -16.03 9.53
CA SER A 35 -11.73 -17.27 9.57
C SER A 35 -10.50 -17.11 8.66
N ALA A 36 -9.30 -17.08 9.25
CA ALA A 36 -8.08 -16.63 8.58
C ALA A 36 -7.76 -17.40 7.28
N PHE A 37 -7.77 -18.74 7.33
CA PHE A 37 -7.42 -19.56 6.17
C PHE A 37 -8.46 -19.47 5.05
N ASP A 38 -9.75 -19.60 5.38
CA ASP A 38 -10.82 -19.52 4.39
C ASP A 38 -10.90 -18.15 3.71
N TYR A 39 -10.64 -17.09 4.48
CA TYR A 39 -10.63 -15.74 3.98
C TYR A 39 -9.51 -15.52 2.96
N GLN A 40 -8.30 -16.00 3.25
CA GLN A 40 -7.17 -15.85 2.33
C GLN A 40 -7.43 -16.53 0.98
N TYR A 41 -7.96 -17.77 1.00
CA TYR A 41 -8.33 -18.46 -0.25
C TYR A 41 -9.43 -17.75 -1.02
N ALA A 42 -10.49 -17.30 -0.33
CA ALA A 42 -11.58 -16.58 -0.97
C ALA A 42 -11.11 -15.24 -1.56
N MET A 43 -10.24 -14.52 -0.86
CA MET A 43 -9.70 -13.25 -1.31
C MET A 43 -8.82 -13.41 -2.55
N THR A 44 -7.90 -14.38 -2.55
CA THR A 44 -7.05 -14.67 -3.72
C THR A 44 -7.89 -15.05 -4.94
N ALA A 45 -8.96 -15.84 -4.75
CA ALA A 45 -9.88 -16.15 -5.83
C ALA A 45 -10.59 -14.89 -6.34
N LEU A 46 -11.07 -14.03 -5.44
CA LEU A 46 -11.77 -12.81 -5.77
C LEU A 46 -10.90 -11.82 -6.56
N VAL A 47 -9.65 -11.59 -6.11
CA VAL A 47 -8.67 -10.74 -6.81
C VAL A 47 -8.48 -11.23 -8.24
N ASN A 48 -8.32 -12.54 -8.42
CA ASN A 48 -8.15 -13.15 -9.74
C ASN A 48 -9.39 -13.06 -10.63
N MET A 49 -10.58 -12.78 -10.10
CA MET A 49 -11.81 -12.55 -10.86
C MET A 49 -11.96 -11.09 -11.34
N VAL A 50 -11.15 -10.17 -10.85
CA VAL A 50 -11.18 -8.75 -11.25
C VAL A 50 -10.25 -8.51 -12.45
N ASN A 51 -10.73 -7.74 -13.42
CA ASN A 51 -9.97 -7.31 -14.58
C ASN A 51 -9.52 -5.86 -14.39
N PHE A 52 -8.25 -5.69 -14.02
CA PHE A 52 -7.62 -4.37 -13.92
C PHE A 52 -7.12 -3.92 -15.31
N PRO A 53 -7.43 -2.69 -15.73
CA PRO A 53 -6.90 -2.09 -16.95
C PRO A 53 -5.43 -1.68 -16.79
N SER A 54 -4.69 -1.52 -17.89
CA SER A 54 -3.22 -1.30 -17.90
C SER A 54 -2.72 -0.08 -17.11
N HIS A 55 -3.52 0.99 -17.00
CA HIS A 55 -3.14 2.14 -16.15
C HIS A 55 -3.11 1.82 -14.65
N CYS A 56 -3.55 0.63 -14.25
CA CYS A 56 -3.46 0.13 -12.89
C CYS A 56 -2.29 -0.85 -12.70
N ASP A 57 -1.42 -1.11 -13.69
CA ASP A 57 -0.38 -2.15 -13.61
C ASP A 57 0.61 -1.95 -12.44
N GLY A 58 0.80 -0.70 -11.99
CA GLY A 58 1.61 -0.37 -10.81
C GLY A 58 0.88 -0.38 -9.47
N PHE A 59 -0.43 -0.65 -9.46
CA PHE A 59 -1.23 -0.63 -8.23
C PHE A 59 -1.16 -1.96 -7.49
N ASN A 60 -1.29 -1.92 -6.16
CA ASN A 60 -1.45 -3.13 -5.37
C ASN A 60 -2.90 -3.63 -5.46
N HIS A 61 -3.18 -4.50 -6.44
CA HIS A 61 -4.53 -5.01 -6.73
C HIS A 61 -5.14 -5.77 -5.56
N GLU A 62 -4.35 -6.57 -4.84
CA GLU A 62 -4.81 -7.32 -3.65
C GLU A 62 -5.29 -6.36 -2.56
N ASN A 63 -4.52 -5.31 -2.30
CA ASN A 63 -4.89 -4.28 -1.32
C ASN A 63 -6.16 -3.54 -1.73
N ILE A 64 -6.31 -3.19 -3.01
CA ILE A 64 -7.52 -2.51 -3.52
C ILE A 64 -8.77 -3.35 -3.27
N VAL A 65 -8.75 -4.63 -3.66
CA VAL A 65 -9.90 -5.53 -3.49
C VAL A 65 -10.18 -5.78 -2.00
N SER A 66 -9.13 -6.04 -1.20
CA SER A 66 -9.26 -6.25 0.24
C SER A 66 -9.85 -5.04 0.97
N ARG A 67 -9.42 -3.83 0.62
CA ARG A 67 -9.98 -2.58 1.15
C ARG A 67 -11.45 -2.43 0.78
N ALA A 68 -11.81 -2.66 -0.48
CA ALA A 68 -13.20 -2.57 -0.92
C ALA A 68 -14.12 -3.55 -0.16
N VAL A 69 -13.67 -4.80 0.02
CA VAL A 69 -14.40 -5.80 0.81
C VAL A 69 -14.52 -5.37 2.27
N SER A 70 -13.43 -4.89 2.87
CA SER A 70 -13.41 -4.47 4.27
C SER A 70 -14.28 -3.25 4.55
N GLU A 71 -14.36 -2.30 3.61
CA GLU A 71 -15.25 -1.13 3.71
C GLU A 71 -16.72 -1.54 3.70
N ILE A 72 -17.11 -2.45 2.80
CA ILE A 72 -18.51 -2.87 2.67
C ILE A 72 -18.93 -3.81 3.80
N ALA A 73 -18.03 -4.72 4.21
CA ALA A 73 -18.33 -5.75 5.21
C ALA A 73 -18.70 -5.17 6.59
N LYS A 74 -18.31 -3.92 6.88
CA LYS A 74 -18.65 -3.22 8.12
C LYS A 74 -20.13 -2.85 8.22
N ASP A 75 -20.73 -2.44 7.10
CA ASP A 75 -22.04 -1.80 7.10
C ASP A 75 -23.10 -2.61 6.34
N SER A 76 -22.71 -3.58 5.50
CA SER A 76 -23.67 -4.32 4.68
C SER A 76 -23.20 -5.71 4.21
N THR A 77 -24.09 -6.41 3.53
CA THR A 77 -23.80 -7.64 2.80
C THR A 77 -22.91 -7.34 1.59
N LEU A 78 -21.91 -8.19 1.35
CA LEU A 78 -21.03 -8.06 0.18
C LEU A 78 -21.79 -8.38 -1.11
N GLU A 79 -22.33 -7.35 -1.75
CA GLU A 79 -22.97 -7.44 -3.06
C GLU A 79 -21.97 -7.10 -4.17
N LYS A 80 -21.97 -7.87 -5.24
CA LYS A 80 -21.05 -7.73 -6.38
C LYS A 80 -21.00 -6.33 -7.00
N ASN A 81 -22.14 -5.67 -7.14
CA ASN A 81 -22.19 -4.31 -7.71
C ASN A 81 -21.54 -3.30 -6.76
N LYS A 82 -21.90 -3.34 -5.47
CA LYS A 82 -21.30 -2.49 -4.44
C LYS A 82 -19.79 -2.67 -4.36
N VAL A 83 -19.31 -3.92 -4.34
CA VAL A 83 -17.87 -4.23 -4.32
C VAL A 83 -17.17 -3.62 -5.54
N MET A 84 -17.73 -3.79 -6.74
CA MET A 84 -17.14 -3.24 -7.96
C MET A 84 -17.15 -1.70 -7.98
N ASP A 85 -18.21 -1.07 -7.48
CA ASP A 85 -18.30 0.39 -7.38
C ASP A 85 -17.25 0.94 -6.40
N THR A 86 -17.08 0.30 -5.24
CA THR A 86 -16.05 0.67 -4.26
C THR A 86 -14.64 0.47 -4.82
N ILE A 87 -14.37 -0.64 -5.52
CA ILE A 87 -13.08 -0.84 -6.22
C ILE A 87 -12.79 0.31 -7.19
N ASN A 88 -13.77 0.69 -8.01
CA ASN A 88 -13.58 1.79 -8.96
C ASN A 88 -13.35 3.15 -8.25
N ASN A 89 -13.97 3.37 -7.09
CA ASN A 89 -13.75 4.58 -6.29
C ASN A 89 -12.33 4.62 -5.69
N ILE A 90 -11.82 3.50 -5.19
CA ILE A 90 -10.45 3.40 -4.68
C ILE A 90 -9.45 3.66 -5.82
N VAL A 91 -9.63 3.00 -6.97
CA VAL A 91 -8.77 3.19 -8.15
C VAL A 91 -8.77 4.63 -8.65
N LYS A 92 -9.94 5.29 -8.67
CA LYS A 92 -10.03 6.71 -9.03
C LYS A 92 -9.22 7.59 -8.09
N THR A 93 -9.25 7.29 -6.79
CA THR A 93 -8.53 8.03 -5.76
C THR A 93 -7.02 7.82 -5.89
N GLU A 94 -6.57 6.57 -6.06
CA GLU A 94 -5.15 6.26 -6.26
C GLU A 94 -4.62 6.87 -7.56
N SER A 95 -5.39 6.82 -8.64
CA SER A 95 -5.03 7.46 -9.92
C SER A 95 -4.96 8.99 -9.85
N SER A 96 -5.65 9.61 -8.87
CA SER A 96 -5.60 11.06 -8.66
C SER A 96 -4.39 11.48 -7.83
N THR A 97 -3.65 10.52 -7.26
CA THR A 97 -2.44 10.79 -6.48
C THR A 97 -1.29 11.05 -7.43
N ARG A 98 -0.60 12.17 -7.23
CA ARG A 98 0.53 12.56 -8.10
C ARG A 98 1.68 11.57 -7.91
N GLU A 99 2.13 10.96 -9.00
CA GLU A 99 3.36 10.17 -8.98
C GLU A 99 4.56 11.07 -8.71
N HIS A 100 5.36 10.71 -7.70
CA HIS A 100 6.60 11.37 -7.37
C HIS A 100 7.76 10.45 -7.74
N LYS A 101 8.69 10.94 -8.57
CA LYS A 101 9.94 10.25 -8.85
C LYS A 101 10.89 10.51 -7.68
N TYR A 102 11.35 9.45 -7.04
CA TYR A 102 12.37 9.50 -6.00
C TYR A 102 13.63 8.79 -6.49
N HIS A 103 14.79 9.31 -6.07
CA HIS A 103 16.06 8.62 -6.21
C HIS A 103 16.36 7.88 -4.91
N MET A 104 16.58 6.57 -4.96
CA MET A 104 16.94 5.77 -3.79
C MET A 104 18.46 5.77 -3.63
N LEU A 105 18.95 6.37 -2.54
CA LEU A 105 20.36 6.27 -2.16
C LEU A 105 20.58 4.91 -1.49
N THR A 106 21.29 4.01 -2.15
CA THR A 106 21.58 2.67 -1.62
C THR A 106 22.79 2.66 -0.69
N SER A 107 23.86 3.33 -1.09
CA SER A 107 25.08 3.46 -0.30
C SER A 107 25.80 4.78 -0.58
N LEU A 108 26.50 5.28 0.44
CA LEU A 108 27.36 6.45 0.34
C LEU A 108 28.61 6.19 1.18
N SER A 109 29.74 5.96 0.51
CA SER A 109 31.04 5.77 1.17
C SER A 109 31.84 7.06 1.04
N LEU A 110 32.22 7.64 2.18
CA LEU A 110 33.00 8.87 2.25
C LEU A 110 34.18 8.67 3.19
N ALA A 111 35.38 8.96 2.73
CA ALA A 111 36.58 8.99 3.59
C ALA A 111 36.82 10.42 4.06
N ALA A 112 37.20 10.57 5.33
CA ALA A 112 37.71 11.84 5.84
C ALA A 112 39.17 12.04 5.39
N PRO A 113 39.62 13.28 5.10
CA PRO A 113 38.83 14.51 5.09
C PRO A 113 37.87 14.56 3.89
N TYR A 114 36.63 15.02 4.12
CA TYR A 114 35.62 15.07 3.07
C TYR A 114 36.01 16.07 1.99
N PRO A 115 36.27 15.63 0.74
CA PRO A 115 36.81 16.51 -0.31
C PRO A 115 35.79 17.52 -0.85
N PHE A 116 34.49 17.34 -0.54
CA PHE A 116 33.41 18.22 -0.96
C PHE A 116 32.34 18.30 0.14
N LYS A 117 31.61 19.43 0.19
CA LYS A 117 30.47 19.63 1.11
C LYS A 117 29.11 19.52 0.43
N ARG A 118 29.08 19.55 -0.90
CA ARG A 118 27.87 19.48 -1.71
C ARG A 118 28.14 18.62 -2.94
N ILE A 119 27.27 17.66 -3.18
CA ILE A 119 27.30 16.80 -4.37
C ILE A 119 25.95 16.92 -5.05
N SER A 120 25.93 17.36 -6.30
CA SER A 120 24.74 17.30 -7.14
C SER A 120 24.82 16.04 -7.99
N LEU A 121 23.86 15.13 -7.84
CA LEU A 121 23.80 13.86 -8.56
C LEU A 121 22.37 13.60 -9.02
N GLU A 122 22.15 13.46 -10.33
CA GLU A 122 20.84 13.10 -10.91
C GLU A 122 19.68 13.96 -10.36
N GLY A 123 19.87 15.29 -10.28
CA GLY A 123 18.86 16.22 -9.74
C GLY A 123 18.69 16.18 -8.22
N SER A 124 19.44 15.34 -7.51
CA SER A 124 19.51 15.27 -6.06
C SER A 124 20.70 16.05 -5.51
N LEU A 125 20.54 16.67 -4.35
CA LEU A 125 21.61 17.42 -3.68
C LEU A 125 21.96 16.77 -2.35
N ILE A 126 23.14 16.16 -2.27
CA ILE A 126 23.71 15.62 -1.04
C ILE A 126 24.54 16.74 -0.39
N ARG A 127 24.29 17.02 0.88
CA ARG A 127 25.03 18.01 1.67
C ARG A 127 25.69 17.34 2.87
N ILE A 128 27.00 17.50 2.99
CA ILE A 128 27.76 17.12 4.18
C ILE A 128 27.81 18.35 5.08
N LEU A 129 27.23 18.24 6.28
CA LEU A 129 27.12 19.34 7.22
C LEU A 129 28.39 19.42 8.09
N ASP A 130 28.79 20.64 8.43
CA ASP A 130 29.95 20.94 9.30
C ASP A 130 29.58 21.12 10.78
N GLY A 131 28.29 21.10 11.09
CA GLY A 131 27.77 21.32 12.44
C GLY A 131 26.45 20.60 12.67
N ASP A 132 25.71 21.07 13.66
CA ASP A 132 24.51 20.38 14.14
C ASP A 132 23.44 20.18 13.07
N TYR A 133 22.74 19.07 13.20
CA TYR A 133 21.63 18.73 12.31
C TYR A 133 20.49 19.75 12.46
N PRO A 134 19.83 20.20 11.36
CA PRO A 134 18.80 21.23 11.46
C PRO A 134 17.65 20.83 12.40
N LYS A 135 17.24 21.73 13.31
CA LYS A 135 16.17 21.49 14.31
C LYS A 135 14.87 20.93 13.75
N LYS A 136 14.52 21.24 12.49
CA LYS A 136 13.33 20.69 11.82
C LYS A 136 13.35 19.16 11.64
N TYR A 137 14.49 18.51 11.88
CA TYR A 137 14.64 17.07 11.83
C TYR A 137 14.91 16.45 13.21
N SER A 138 14.99 17.23 14.29
CA SER A 138 15.29 16.69 15.62
C SER A 138 14.16 15.81 16.18
N GLY A 139 12.92 15.99 15.72
CA GLY A 139 11.78 15.15 16.12
C GLY A 139 11.75 13.74 15.50
N ARG A 140 12.78 13.34 14.73
CA ARG A 140 12.91 11.98 14.20
C ARG A 140 13.82 11.08 15.05
N LEU A 141 14.66 11.67 15.89
CA LEU A 141 15.56 10.92 16.79
C LEU A 141 14.79 10.09 17.82
N ASP A 142 13.58 10.51 18.21
CA ASP A 142 12.75 9.78 19.20
C ASP A 142 12.12 8.49 18.64
N ASN A 143 12.16 8.27 17.32
CA ASN A 143 11.61 7.06 16.67
C ASN A 143 12.69 6.16 16.04
N GLU A 144 13.98 6.51 16.14
CA GLU A 144 15.10 5.80 15.50
C GLU A 144 15.88 4.88 16.46
N THR A 145 15.35 4.60 17.66
CA THR A 145 15.93 3.61 18.58
C THR A 145 15.83 2.16 18.10
N ASP A 146 15.14 1.88 16.98
CA ASP A 146 14.98 0.52 16.45
C ASP A 146 15.72 0.21 15.13
N GLY A 147 16.59 1.10 14.62
CA GLY A 147 17.33 0.70 13.42
C GLY A 147 18.31 1.71 12.83
N ALA A 148 19.53 1.74 13.37
CA ALA A 148 20.81 1.74 12.66
C ALA A 148 21.88 2.43 13.52
N TYR A 149 22.67 1.63 14.23
CA TYR A 149 23.92 2.09 14.81
C TYR A 149 24.92 2.43 13.71
N ILE A 150 25.25 3.70 13.53
CA ILE A 150 26.58 4.10 13.07
C ILE A 150 27.33 4.59 14.31
N ASN A 151 27.91 3.64 15.04
CA ASN A 151 28.88 3.96 16.09
C ASN A 151 30.19 4.38 15.42
N SER A 152 30.42 5.69 15.31
CA SER A 152 31.77 6.24 15.30
C SER A 152 32.23 6.38 16.75
N HIS A 153 33.10 5.49 17.21
CA HIS A 153 33.93 5.76 18.39
C HIS A 153 35.17 6.53 17.94
N VAL A 154 35.53 7.50 18.79
CA VAL A 154 36.85 8.12 18.89
C VAL A 154 37.93 7.07 19.06
#